data_AF-A0A662TUV2-F1
#
_entry.id   AF-A0A662TUV2-F1
#
_cell.length_a   1.000
_cell.length_b   1.000
_cell.length_c   1.000
_cell.angle_alpha   90.00
_cell.angle_beta   90.00
_cell.angle_gamma   90.00
#
_symmetry.space_group_name_H-M   'P 1'
#
loop_
_entity.id
_entity.type
_entity.pdbx_description
1 polymer ?
#
loop_
_entity_poly.entity_id
_entity_poly.type
_entity_poly.pdbx_seq_one_letter_code
_entity_poly.pdbx_strand_id
1 'polypeptide(L)'
;MGDCRKNIRGEKEVSEPLENHLREIVFRKIAGDIVASRDTGDTLRKWRIYFNLTQRELAERIGVTPSIISDYEAGRRVPGLRFLRRFIRGMLEADMAEGGVKIHRLVAERTPPDVILAIHEYNVPVSIREVAEAVNGEVTAYSDGLERNIYGFTVVDSLKAILYFRGNEFLAIYGETNERVIVFT
;
A
#
# COMPACT_ATOMS: atom_id res chain seq x y z
N MET A 1 -37.04 31.79 -4.02
CA MET A 1 -36.66 30.43 -3.60
C MET A 1 -35.80 29.84 -4.71
N GLY A 2 -34.49 30.06 -4.62
CA GLY A 2 -33.51 29.63 -5.64
C GLY A 2 -32.98 28.25 -5.29
N ASP A 3 -33.11 27.34 -6.25
CA ASP A 3 -32.66 25.96 -6.26
C ASP A 3 -31.14 25.86 -5.98
N CYS A 4 -30.78 25.21 -4.87
CA CYS A 4 -29.40 24.95 -4.47
C CYS A 4 -29.02 23.55 -4.98
N ARG A 5 -28.69 23.45 -6.26
CA ARG A 5 -28.01 22.29 -6.84
C ARG A 5 -26.74 22.73 -7.55
N LYS A 6 -25.70 21.90 -7.38
CA LYS A 6 -24.29 21.98 -7.81
C LYS A 6 -23.41 22.56 -6.69
N ASN A 7 -22.39 21.87 -6.20
CA ASN A 7 -21.33 21.30 -7.00
C ASN A 7 -20.53 20.25 -6.17
N ILE A 8 -20.76 18.95 -6.39
CA ILE A 8 -19.90 17.87 -5.86
C ILE A 8 -18.87 17.58 -6.94
N ARG A 9 -17.79 18.37 -7.00
CA ARG A 9 -16.72 18.22 -8.00
C ARG A 9 -15.31 18.35 -7.40
N GLY A 10 -15.16 18.11 -6.10
CA GLY A 10 -13.90 18.31 -5.37
C GLY A 10 -13.12 17.05 -4.97
N GLU A 11 -13.68 15.85 -5.05
CA GLU A 11 -13.06 14.64 -4.46
C GLU A 11 -12.18 13.81 -5.42
N LYS A 12 -12.18 14.09 -6.73
CA LYS A 12 -11.52 13.22 -7.72
C LYS A 12 -10.04 13.52 -8.02
N GLU A 13 -9.52 14.70 -7.67
CA GLU A 13 -8.16 15.09 -8.12
C GLU A 13 -7.03 14.60 -7.20
N VAL A 14 -7.31 14.23 -5.95
CA VAL A 14 -6.28 13.83 -4.96
C VAL A 14 -6.09 12.30 -4.88
N SER A 15 -7.07 11.50 -5.31
CA SER A 15 -7.01 10.03 -5.24
C SER A 15 -6.16 9.41 -6.37
N GLU A 16 -6.21 10.00 -7.56
CA GLU A 16 -5.53 9.47 -8.75
C GLU A 16 -3.98 9.44 -8.62
N PRO A 17 -3.31 10.46 -8.04
CA PRO A 17 -1.86 10.44 -7.84
C PRO A 17 -1.40 9.32 -6.90
N LEU A 18 -2.15 9.07 -5.82
CA LEU A 18 -1.87 8.00 -4.87
C LEU A 18 -2.03 6.61 -5.51
N GLU A 19 -3.16 6.38 -6.17
CA GLU A 19 -3.46 5.09 -6.80
C GLU A 19 -2.42 4.72 -7.86
N ASN A 20 -1.95 5.72 -8.63
CA ASN A 20 -0.85 5.54 -9.57
C ASN A 20 0.45 5.12 -8.88
N HIS A 21 0.80 5.76 -7.75
CA HIS A 21 2.00 5.43 -6.98
C HIS A 21 1.96 4.02 -6.39
N LEU A 22 0.85 3.63 -5.77
CA LEU A 22 0.65 2.27 -5.24
C LEU A 22 0.76 1.20 -6.34
N ARG A 23 0.15 1.45 -7.50
CA ARG A 23 0.29 0.57 -8.67
C ARG A 23 1.73 0.44 -9.12
N GLU A 24 2.49 1.53 -9.17
CA GLU A 24 3.91 1.48 -9.57
C GLU A 24 4.78 0.74 -8.57
N ILE A 25 4.51 0.85 -7.26
CA ILE A 25 5.17 0.03 -6.23
C ILE A 25 4.93 -1.45 -6.53
N VAL A 26 3.67 -1.88 -6.60
CA VAL A 26 3.33 -3.29 -6.80
C VAL A 26 3.81 -3.78 -8.17
N PHE A 27 3.75 -2.96 -9.22
CA PHE A 27 4.27 -3.26 -10.53
C PHE A 27 5.74 -3.68 -10.47
N ARG A 28 6.59 -2.89 -9.79
CA ARG A 28 8.01 -3.19 -9.62
C ARG A 28 8.24 -4.49 -8.84
N LYS A 29 7.39 -4.79 -7.83
CA LYS A 29 7.47 -6.04 -7.05
C LYS A 29 7.24 -7.25 -7.96
N ILE A 30 6.13 -7.23 -8.69
CA ILE A 30 5.72 -8.33 -9.57
C ILE A 30 6.71 -8.49 -10.72
N ALA A 31 7.12 -7.40 -11.36
CA ALA A 31 8.09 -7.43 -12.45
C ALA A 31 9.44 -8.01 -12.00
N GLY A 32 9.91 -7.62 -10.81
CA GLY A 32 11.13 -8.17 -10.22
C GLY A 32 11.03 -9.67 -9.95
N ASP A 33 9.93 -10.13 -9.35
CA ASP A 33 9.68 -11.55 -9.08
C ASP A 33 9.66 -12.38 -10.38
N ILE A 34 8.99 -11.89 -11.42
CA ILE A 34 8.94 -12.57 -12.73
C ILE A 34 10.33 -12.64 -13.40
N VAL A 35 11.07 -11.53 -13.41
CA VAL A 35 12.39 -11.44 -14.07
C VAL A 35 13.45 -12.27 -13.35
N ALA A 36 13.39 -12.34 -12.02
CA ALA A 36 14.34 -13.11 -11.22
C ALA A 36 14.00 -14.60 -11.14
N SER A 37 12.81 -15.02 -11.61
CA SER A 37 12.36 -16.39 -11.48
C SER A 37 13.10 -17.35 -12.42
N ARG A 38 13.32 -18.58 -11.93
CA ARG A 38 13.81 -19.70 -12.74
C ARG A 38 12.72 -20.29 -13.63
N ASP A 39 11.45 -20.17 -13.21
CA ASP A 39 10.29 -20.59 -13.97
C ASP A 39 9.33 -19.41 -14.17
N THR A 40 9.48 -18.74 -15.30
CA THR A 40 8.67 -17.60 -15.69
C THR A 40 7.19 -17.98 -15.85
N GLY A 41 6.88 -19.17 -16.37
CA GLY A 41 5.51 -19.59 -16.64
C GLY A 41 4.71 -19.80 -15.36
N ASP A 42 5.30 -20.51 -14.40
CA ASP A 42 4.69 -20.72 -13.09
C ASP A 42 4.58 -19.41 -12.30
N THR A 43 5.56 -18.50 -12.44
CA THR A 43 5.51 -17.20 -11.76
C THR A 43 4.43 -16.29 -12.33
N LEU A 44 4.24 -16.28 -13.65
CA LEU A 44 3.11 -15.58 -14.27
C LEU A 44 1.78 -16.14 -13.78
N ARG A 45 1.65 -17.48 -13.74
CA ARG A 45 0.44 -18.16 -13.23
C ARG A 45 0.17 -17.80 -11.77
N LYS A 46 1.21 -17.85 -10.91
CA LYS A 46 1.15 -17.47 -9.49
C LYS A 46 0.55 -16.08 -9.34
N TRP A 47 1.07 -15.09 -10.05
CA TRP A 47 0.56 -13.72 -9.94
C TRP A 47 -0.86 -13.59 -10.48
N ARG A 48 -1.18 -14.19 -11.62
CA ARG A 48 -2.57 -14.18 -12.14
C ARG A 48 -3.56 -14.75 -11.12
N ILE A 49 -3.22 -15.89 -10.51
CA ILE A 49 -4.05 -16.54 -9.50
C ILE A 49 -4.13 -15.69 -8.23
N TYR A 50 -3.02 -15.10 -7.78
CA TYR A 50 -3.03 -14.19 -6.63
C TYR A 50 -4.02 -13.04 -6.83
N PHE A 51 -4.10 -12.49 -8.05
CA PHE A 51 -5.06 -11.47 -8.44
C PHE A 51 -6.49 -11.99 -8.72
N ASN A 52 -6.76 -13.27 -8.49
CA ASN A 52 -8.06 -13.93 -8.71
C ASN A 52 -8.59 -13.81 -10.15
N LEU A 53 -7.70 -13.74 -11.15
CA LEU A 53 -8.10 -13.66 -12.55
C LEU A 53 -8.01 -15.02 -13.23
N THR A 54 -9.01 -15.37 -14.04
CA THR A 54 -8.90 -16.47 -15.00
C THR A 54 -8.02 -16.08 -16.19
N GLN A 55 -7.52 -17.06 -16.94
CA GLN A 55 -6.78 -16.79 -18.18
C GLN A 55 -7.62 -15.99 -19.19
N ARG A 56 -8.93 -16.26 -19.23
CA ARG A 56 -9.87 -15.56 -20.11
C ARG A 56 -10.03 -14.10 -19.73
N GLU A 57 -10.32 -13.81 -18.46
CA GLU A 57 -10.51 -12.44 -17.98
C GLU A 57 -9.26 -11.58 -18.19
N LEU A 58 -8.08 -12.11 -17.89
CA LEU A 58 -6.84 -11.36 -18.10
C LEU A 58 -6.58 -11.15 -19.60
N ALA A 59 -6.83 -12.17 -20.44
CA ALA A 59 -6.66 -12.07 -21.88
C ALA A 59 -7.56 -10.99 -22.51
N GLU A 60 -8.84 -10.97 -22.12
CA GLU A 60 -9.80 -9.95 -22.55
C GLU A 60 -9.33 -8.55 -22.16
N ARG A 61 -8.92 -8.36 -20.90
CA ARG A 61 -8.42 -7.07 -20.39
C ARG A 61 -7.19 -6.58 -21.14
N ILE A 62 -6.25 -7.46 -21.42
CA ILE A 62 -5.01 -7.07 -22.09
C ILE A 62 -5.09 -7.22 -23.61
N GLY A 63 -6.25 -7.48 -24.20
CA GLY A 63 -6.46 -7.53 -25.66
C GLY A 63 -5.63 -8.61 -26.37
N VAL A 64 -5.63 -9.83 -25.83
CA VAL A 64 -5.02 -11.04 -26.42
C VAL A 64 -5.98 -12.21 -26.32
N THR A 65 -5.65 -13.35 -26.92
CA THR A 65 -6.46 -14.57 -26.78
C THR A 65 -6.09 -15.34 -25.50
N PRO A 66 -7.03 -16.10 -24.89
CA PRO A 66 -6.73 -16.93 -23.71
C PRO A 66 -5.59 -17.94 -23.95
N SER A 67 -5.45 -18.42 -25.19
CA SER A 67 -4.36 -19.31 -25.61
C SER A 67 -2.98 -18.68 -25.46
N ILE A 68 -2.84 -17.36 -25.65
CA ILE A 68 -1.58 -16.65 -25.46
C ILE A 68 -1.17 -16.67 -23.97
N ILE A 69 -2.12 -16.43 -23.06
CA ILE A 69 -1.85 -16.52 -21.61
C ILE A 69 -1.44 -17.95 -21.24
N SER A 70 -2.17 -18.95 -21.74
CA SER A 70 -1.86 -20.37 -21.52
C SER A 70 -0.47 -20.76 -22.03
N ASP A 71 -0.06 -20.29 -23.20
CA ASP A 71 1.27 -20.52 -23.77
C ASP A 71 2.40 -19.99 -22.87
N TYR A 72 2.23 -18.79 -22.31
CA TYR A 72 3.21 -18.23 -21.39
C TYR A 72 3.23 -18.98 -20.06
N GLU A 73 2.07 -19.27 -19.47
CA GLU A 73 1.98 -19.98 -18.18
C GLU A 73 2.45 -21.43 -18.24
N ALA A 74 2.41 -22.05 -19.41
CA ALA A 74 2.96 -23.39 -19.64
C ALA A 74 4.45 -23.37 -19.98
N GLY A 75 5.11 -22.20 -19.96
CA GLY A 75 6.53 -22.06 -20.29
C GLY A 75 6.87 -22.29 -21.77
N ARG A 76 5.87 -22.43 -22.66
CA ARG A 76 6.09 -22.62 -24.11
C ARG A 76 6.65 -21.38 -24.80
N ARG A 77 6.52 -20.21 -24.16
CA ARG A 77 6.99 -18.92 -24.66
C ARG A 77 7.63 -18.11 -23.53
N VAL A 78 8.67 -17.35 -23.85
CA VAL A 78 9.25 -16.36 -22.93
C VAL A 78 8.60 -15.00 -23.19
N PRO A 79 8.05 -14.32 -22.17
CA PRO A 79 7.38 -13.04 -22.34
C PRO A 79 8.38 -11.93 -22.69
N GLY A 80 8.10 -11.20 -23.77
CA GLY A 80 8.80 -9.95 -24.06
C GLY A 80 8.35 -8.81 -23.13
N LEU A 81 9.16 -7.76 -23.01
CA LEU A 81 8.90 -6.61 -22.13
C LEU A 81 7.52 -5.96 -22.35
N ARG A 82 7.09 -5.82 -23.61
CA ARG A 82 5.78 -5.24 -23.95
C ARG A 82 4.63 -6.09 -23.42
N PHE A 83 4.72 -7.41 -23.53
CA PHE A 83 3.72 -8.32 -22.99
C PHE A 83 3.71 -8.27 -21.48
N LEU A 84 4.89 -8.37 -20.84
CA LEU A 84 5.02 -8.33 -19.38
C LEU A 84 4.39 -7.07 -18.78
N ARG A 85 4.64 -5.89 -19.37
CA ARG A 85 4.02 -4.63 -18.94
C ARG A 85 2.49 -4.68 -18.99
N ARG A 86 1.91 -5.16 -20.10
CA ARG A 86 0.46 -5.28 -20.27
C ARG A 86 -0.12 -6.30 -19.29
N PHE A 87 0.54 -7.45 -19.13
CA PHE A 87 0.13 -8.51 -18.22
C PHE A 87 0.02 -8.01 -16.77
N ILE A 88 1.07 -7.37 -16.25
CA ILE A 88 1.08 -6.84 -14.89
C ILE A 88 0.04 -5.72 -14.75
N ARG A 89 0.01 -4.75 -15.67
CA ARG A 89 -0.95 -3.64 -15.60
C ARG A 89 -2.40 -4.11 -15.66
N GLY A 90 -2.72 -5.09 -16.50
CA GLY A 90 -4.06 -5.66 -16.57
C GLY A 90 -4.52 -6.29 -15.25
N MET A 91 -3.61 -6.93 -14.50
CA MET A 91 -3.92 -7.45 -13.16
C MET A 91 -4.14 -6.33 -12.14
N LEU A 92 -3.27 -5.31 -12.14
CA LEU A 92 -3.37 -4.19 -11.20
C LEU A 92 -4.62 -3.34 -11.44
N GLU A 93 -4.96 -3.10 -12.71
CA GLU A 93 -6.18 -2.38 -13.11
C GLU A 93 -7.44 -3.14 -12.71
N ALA A 94 -7.42 -4.47 -12.82
CA ALA A 94 -8.53 -5.31 -12.36
C ALA A 94 -8.74 -5.20 -10.84
N ASP A 95 -7.67 -5.28 -10.05
CA ASP A 95 -7.77 -5.16 -8.60
C ASP A 95 -8.23 -3.76 -8.17
N MET A 96 -7.71 -2.71 -8.80
CA MET A 96 -8.13 -1.32 -8.49
C MET A 96 -9.60 -1.08 -8.80
N ALA A 97 -10.12 -1.67 -9.89
CA ALA A 97 -11.55 -1.60 -10.21
C ALA A 97 -12.43 -2.29 -9.14
N GLU A 98 -11.86 -3.19 -8.33
CA GLU A 98 -12.50 -3.91 -7.23
C GLU A 98 -12.10 -3.38 -5.84
N GLY A 99 -11.53 -2.16 -5.77
CA GLY A 99 -11.17 -1.50 -4.50
C GLY A 99 -9.74 -1.75 -4.01
N GLY A 100 -8.87 -2.37 -4.83
CA GLY A 100 -7.41 -2.38 -4.62
C GLY A 100 -6.91 -3.24 -3.45
N VAL A 101 -7.73 -4.14 -2.91
CA VAL A 101 -7.44 -4.92 -1.69
C VAL A 101 -6.09 -5.64 -1.76
N LYS A 102 -5.76 -6.24 -2.91
CA LYS A 102 -4.55 -7.04 -3.06
C LYS A 102 -3.33 -6.16 -3.27
N ILE A 103 -3.48 -5.04 -3.98
CA ILE A 103 -2.45 -4.00 -4.09
C ILE A 103 -2.12 -3.47 -2.71
N HIS A 104 -3.11 -3.04 -1.93
CA HIS A 104 -2.92 -2.55 -0.57
C HIS A 104 -2.22 -3.59 0.32
N ARG A 105 -2.61 -4.87 0.25
CA ARG A 105 -1.92 -5.96 0.97
C ARG A 105 -0.45 -6.08 0.57
N LEU A 106 -0.15 -6.11 -0.74
CA LEU A 106 1.24 -6.24 -1.23
C LEU A 106 2.12 -5.02 -0.90
N VAL A 107 1.52 -3.84 -0.75
CA VAL A 107 2.19 -2.62 -0.30
C VAL A 107 2.42 -2.64 1.21
N ALA A 108 1.46 -3.14 2.00
CA ALA A 108 1.62 -3.32 3.45
C ALA A 108 2.73 -4.33 3.77
N GLU A 109 2.88 -5.38 2.97
CA GLU A 109 4.05 -6.29 3.00
C GLU A 109 5.38 -5.61 2.62
N ARG A 110 5.34 -4.35 2.15
CA ARG A 110 6.46 -3.60 1.56
C ARG A 110 6.88 -2.38 2.38
N THR A 111 6.27 -2.11 3.53
CA THR A 111 6.95 -1.28 4.55
C THR A 111 8.33 -1.89 4.74
N PRO A 112 9.43 -1.15 4.52
CA PRO A 112 10.75 -1.75 4.67
C PRO A 112 10.87 -2.32 6.08
N PRO A 113 11.44 -3.54 6.25
CA PRO A 113 11.68 -4.07 7.57
C PRO A 113 12.45 -3.02 8.39
N ASP A 114 12.04 -2.87 9.64
CA ASP A 114 12.65 -1.96 10.62
C ASP A 114 12.43 -0.45 10.38
N VAL A 115 11.45 -0.03 9.57
CA VAL A 115 11.00 1.38 9.61
C VAL A 115 10.05 1.61 10.77
N ILE A 116 9.04 0.76 10.92
CA ILE A 116 8.17 0.74 12.10
C ILE A 116 8.75 -0.31 13.04
N LEU A 117 9.39 0.15 14.11
CA LEU A 117 10.05 -0.70 15.11
C LEU A 117 9.02 -1.31 16.08
N ALA A 118 7.96 -0.58 16.38
CA ALA A 118 6.86 -1.05 17.20
C ALA A 118 5.58 -0.27 16.91
N ILE A 119 4.43 -0.92 17.02
CA ILE A 119 3.12 -0.29 16.95
C ILE A 119 2.19 -0.98 17.94
N HIS A 120 1.47 -0.20 18.76
CA HIS A 120 0.58 -0.75 19.77
C HIS A 120 -0.63 0.16 19.99
N GLU A 121 -1.80 -0.46 20.13
CA GLU A 121 -3.06 0.18 20.50
C GLU A 121 -3.35 -0.08 21.97
N TYR A 122 -3.79 0.95 22.69
CA TYR A 122 -4.16 0.82 24.10
C TYR A 122 -5.62 0.38 24.22
N ASN A 123 -5.86 -0.65 25.04
CA ASN A 123 -7.22 -1.08 25.40
C ASN A 123 -7.92 -0.09 26.35
N VAL A 124 -7.14 0.72 27.06
CA VAL A 124 -7.61 1.81 27.93
C VAL A 124 -6.78 3.03 27.55
N PRO A 125 -7.40 4.18 27.22
CA PRO A 125 -6.64 5.37 26.84
C PRO A 125 -5.73 5.83 27.98
N VAL A 126 -4.56 6.34 27.60
CA VAL A 126 -3.52 6.83 28.52
C VAL A 126 -3.35 8.33 28.29
N SER A 127 -3.10 9.10 29.35
CA SER A 127 -2.86 10.54 29.20
C SER A 127 -1.48 10.84 28.62
N ILE A 128 -1.32 12.00 27.98
CA ILE A 128 -0.01 12.46 27.50
C ILE A 128 0.99 12.60 28.68
N ARG A 129 0.51 13.04 29.86
CA ARG A 129 1.30 13.10 31.09
C ARG A 129 1.94 11.76 31.44
N GLU A 130 1.13 10.71 31.53
CA GLU A 130 1.60 9.37 31.89
C GLU A 130 2.67 8.87 30.92
N VAL A 131 2.53 9.17 29.63
CA VAL A 131 3.53 8.79 28.63
C VAL A 131 4.83 9.56 28.85
N ALA A 132 4.76 10.88 29.06
CA ALA A 132 5.93 11.71 29.30
C ALA A 132 6.70 11.24 30.55
N GLU A 133 5.99 10.92 31.64
CA GLU A 133 6.58 10.38 32.86
C GLU A 133 7.20 9.00 32.63
N ALA A 134 6.52 8.11 31.90
CA ALA A 134 7.01 6.76 31.61
C ALA A 134 8.32 6.75 30.80
N VAL A 135 8.54 7.74 29.94
CA VAL A 135 9.76 7.88 29.14
C VAL A 135 10.78 8.84 29.76
N ASN A 136 10.51 9.39 30.95
CA ASN A 136 11.27 10.49 31.56
C ASN A 136 11.50 11.66 30.58
N GLY A 137 10.47 12.00 29.81
CA GLY A 137 10.49 13.02 28.76
C GLY A 137 10.30 14.44 29.29
N GLU A 138 10.93 15.41 28.62
CA GLU A 138 10.72 16.83 28.87
C GLU A 138 9.67 17.39 27.90
N VAL A 139 8.67 18.08 28.45
CA VAL A 139 7.60 18.71 27.65
C VAL A 139 8.11 20.05 27.12
N THR A 140 8.46 20.09 25.84
CA THR A 140 9.01 21.28 25.19
C THR A 140 7.94 22.21 24.60
N ALA A 141 6.71 21.71 24.40
CA ALA A 141 5.60 22.47 23.86
C ALA A 141 4.26 21.95 24.40
N TYR A 142 3.23 22.82 24.37
CA TYR A 142 1.83 22.46 24.65
C TYR A 142 1.59 21.85 26.05
N SER A 143 2.13 22.50 27.09
CA SER A 143 1.98 22.10 28.50
C SER A 143 0.53 21.96 28.97
N ASP A 144 -0.38 22.73 28.40
CA ASP A 144 -1.78 22.80 28.83
C ASP A 144 -2.59 21.58 28.37
N GLY A 145 -2.04 20.76 27.46
CA GLY A 145 -2.70 19.60 26.88
C GLY A 145 -2.33 18.26 27.50
N LEU A 146 -1.58 18.22 28.60
CA LEU A 146 -1.03 16.98 29.16
C LEU A 146 -2.09 15.98 29.66
N GLU A 147 -3.27 16.47 30.02
CA GLU A 147 -4.39 15.63 30.47
C GLU A 147 -5.22 15.03 29.30
N ARG A 148 -4.84 15.30 28.04
CA ARG A 148 -5.52 14.69 26.89
C ARG A 148 -5.14 13.22 26.77
N ASN A 149 -6.12 12.42 26.38
CA ASN A 149 -5.95 10.99 26.15
C ASN A 149 -5.37 10.71 24.77
N ILE A 150 -4.55 9.66 24.71
CA ILE A 150 -4.08 9.02 23.49
C ILE A 150 -4.43 7.52 23.54
N TYR A 151 -4.42 6.89 22.37
CA TYR A 151 -4.97 5.54 22.19
C TYR A 151 -3.93 4.54 21.69
N GLY A 152 -2.67 4.94 21.54
CA GLY A 152 -1.59 4.04 21.14
C GLY A 152 -0.27 4.75 20.93
N PHE A 153 0.71 4.00 20.42
CA PHE A 153 1.99 4.53 20.00
C PHE A 153 2.56 3.83 18.77
N THR A 154 3.42 4.55 18.05
CA THR A 154 4.28 3.99 16.99
C THR A 154 5.72 4.41 17.24
N VAL A 155 6.65 3.46 17.22
CA VAL A 155 8.10 3.71 17.21
C VAL A 155 8.63 3.56 15.80
N VAL A 156 9.33 4.57 15.30
CA VAL A 156 9.76 4.70 13.91
C VAL A 156 11.26 5.00 13.83
N ASP A 157 11.99 4.24 13.02
CA ASP A 157 13.36 4.59 12.60
C ASP A 157 13.28 5.80 11.66
N SER A 158 13.69 6.95 12.17
CA SER A 158 13.49 8.25 11.52
C SER A 158 14.28 8.40 10.23
N LEU A 159 15.52 7.92 10.21
CA LEU A 159 16.37 7.97 9.01
C LEU A 159 15.79 7.09 7.91
N LYS A 160 15.40 5.86 8.24
CA LYS A 160 14.76 4.97 7.25
C LYS A 160 13.41 5.52 6.80
N ALA A 161 12.61 6.10 7.69
CA ALA A 161 11.35 6.73 7.33
C ALA A 161 11.56 7.88 6.33
N ILE A 162 12.53 8.77 6.56
CA ILE A 162 12.85 9.87 5.62
C ILE A 162 13.30 9.34 4.26
N LEU A 163 14.11 8.27 4.26
CA LEU A 163 14.65 7.70 3.03
C LEU A 163 13.58 6.96 2.20
N TYR A 164 12.70 6.22 2.88
CA TYR A 164 11.81 5.24 2.24
C TYR A 164 10.33 5.63 2.21
N PHE A 165 9.80 6.38 3.18
CA PHE A 165 8.41 6.83 3.12
C PHE A 165 8.26 7.99 2.13
N ARG A 166 7.24 7.91 1.26
CA ARG A 166 7.01 8.86 0.16
C ARG A 166 5.51 9.13 -0.01
N GLY A 167 4.98 10.10 0.74
CA GLY A 167 3.57 10.47 0.65
C GLY A 167 2.70 9.58 1.53
N ASN A 168 2.15 8.49 1.00
CA ASN A 168 1.12 7.73 1.72
C ASN A 168 1.65 6.60 2.59
N GLU A 169 2.92 6.22 2.48
CA GLU A 169 3.54 5.28 3.42
C GLU A 169 3.58 5.84 4.85
N PHE A 170 3.51 7.18 5.01
CA PHE A 170 3.36 7.82 6.32
C PHE A 170 2.05 7.45 7.03
N LEU A 171 1.01 7.03 6.29
CA LEU A 171 -0.25 6.62 6.91
C LEU A 171 -0.08 5.35 7.77
N ALA A 172 0.92 4.52 7.47
CA ALA A 172 1.21 3.35 8.27
C ALA A 172 1.65 3.70 9.71
N ILE A 173 2.12 4.94 9.95
CA ILE A 173 2.51 5.40 11.29
C ILE A 173 1.28 5.67 12.17
N TYR A 174 0.12 5.96 11.58
CA TYR A 174 -1.07 6.32 12.36
C TYR A 174 -1.82 5.14 12.98
N GLY A 175 -1.54 3.89 12.60
CA GLY A 175 -2.26 2.74 13.16
C GLY A 175 -3.77 2.86 13.00
N GLU A 176 -4.53 2.48 14.04
CA GLU A 176 -6.00 2.57 14.04
C GLU A 176 -6.54 4.00 14.24
N THR A 177 -5.77 4.87 14.91
CA THR A 177 -6.17 6.25 15.23
C THR A 177 -4.97 7.20 15.26
N ASN A 178 -5.18 8.40 14.74
CA ASN A 178 -4.17 9.47 14.74
C ASN A 178 -3.97 10.14 16.11
N GLU A 179 -4.85 9.88 17.09
CA GLU A 179 -4.68 10.34 18.48
C GLU A 179 -3.72 9.42 19.23
N ARG A 180 -2.43 9.52 18.89
CA ARG A 180 -1.37 8.65 19.39
C ARG A 180 -0.03 9.35 19.52
N VAL A 181 0.91 8.66 20.15
CA VAL A 181 2.32 9.09 20.20
C VAL A 181 3.11 8.49 19.04
N ILE A 182 3.96 9.31 18.42
CA ILE A 182 4.92 8.88 17.42
C ILE A 182 6.32 9.12 17.98
N VAL A 183 7.06 8.04 18.19
CA VAL A 183 8.43 8.06 18.69
C VAL A 183 9.37 7.91 17.50
N PHE A 184 10.31 8.84 17.36
CA PHE A 184 11.34 8.82 16.33
C PHE A 184 12.68 8.42 16.95
N THR A 185 13.31 7.38 16.41
CA THR A 185 14.64 6.89 16.81
C THR A 185 15.68 7.08 15.73
#